data_AF-A0A1W1E7K6-F1
#
_entry.id   AF-A0A1W1E7K6-F1
#
_cell.length_a   1.000
_cell.length_b   1.000
_cell.length_c   1.000
_cell.angle_alpha   90.00
_cell.angle_beta   90.00
_cell.angle_gamma   90.00
#
_symmetry.space_group_name_H-M   'P 1'
#
loop_
_entity.id
_entity.type
_entity.pdbx_description
1 polymer ?
#
loop_
_entity_poly.entity_id
_entity_poly.type
_entity_poly.pdbx_seq_one_letter_code
_entity_poly.pdbx_strand_id
1 'polypeptide(L)'
;MRFGSKPLGFVINFLLGVSWALMLIGAVTSFLSFYHTSFVFAVLSAAVGAIPGLVGVLLLEYLITDKEKLNELKKQTALLKKLTKER
;
A
#
# COMPACT_ATOMS: atom_id res chain seq x y z
N MET A 1 -3.21 4.28 -11.03
CA MET A 1 -3.64 5.66 -11.34
C MET A 1 -5.04 5.92 -10.74
N ARG A 2 -5.16 5.98 -9.41
CA ARG A 2 -6.46 6.00 -8.69
C ARG A 2 -6.84 7.37 -8.10
N PHE A 3 -5.89 8.31 -8.01
CA PHE A 3 -6.11 9.67 -7.48
C PHE A 3 -6.08 10.72 -8.58
N GLY A 4 -7.19 11.44 -8.75
CA GLY A 4 -7.26 12.63 -9.58
C GLY A 4 -6.40 13.76 -9.02
N SER A 5 -5.38 14.13 -9.80
CA SER A 5 -4.75 15.46 -9.89
C SER A 5 -4.30 16.17 -8.60
N LYS A 6 -3.78 15.46 -7.59
CA LYS A 6 -3.07 16.09 -6.46
C LYS A 6 -1.68 15.48 -6.27
N PRO A 7 -0.63 16.29 -6.00
CA PRO A 7 0.74 15.82 -5.85
C PRO A 7 0.87 14.74 -4.77
N LEU A 8 0.05 14.81 -3.71
CA LEU A 8 0.02 13.81 -2.64
C LEU A 8 -0.39 12.40 -3.13
N GLY A 9 -1.35 12.30 -4.05
CA GLY A 9 -1.80 11.01 -4.58
C GLY A 9 -0.76 10.34 -5.50
N PHE A 10 0.07 11.15 -6.16
CA PHE A 10 1.24 10.66 -6.89
C PHE A 10 2.29 10.09 -5.92
N VAL A 11 2.64 10.86 -4.88
CA VAL A 11 3.63 10.44 -3.87
C VAL A 11 3.20 9.13 -3.19
N ILE A 12 1.95 9.03 -2.74
CA ILE A 12 1.45 7.81 -2.08
C ILE A 12 1.49 6.59 -3.02
N ASN A 13 1.09 6.74 -4.28
CA ASN A 13 1.17 5.64 -5.27
C ASN A 13 2.61 5.25 -5.59
N PHE A 14 3.52 6.22 -5.67
CA PHE A 14 4.95 5.96 -5.87
C PHE A 14 5.52 5.18 -4.68
N LEU A 15 5.24 5.61 -3.45
CA LEU A 15 5.67 4.92 -2.24
C LEU A 15 5.08 3.50 -2.15
N LEU A 16 3.86 3.28 -2.63
CA LEU A 16 3.26 1.94 -2.65
C LEU A 16 4.06 1.01 -3.58
N GLY A 17 4.43 1.51 -4.77
CA GLY A 17 5.31 0.79 -5.70
C GLY A 17 6.69 0.51 -5.09
N VAL A 18 7.28 1.48 -4.41
CA VAL A 18 8.56 1.30 -3.70
C VAL A 18 8.44 0.24 -2.59
N SER A 19 7.33 0.21 -1.86
CA SER A 19 7.10 -0.78 -0.80
C SER A 19 7.00 -2.21 -1.35
N TRP A 20 6.33 -2.39 -2.50
CA TRP A 20 6.31 -3.66 -3.21
C TRP A 20 7.70 -4.07 -3.71
N ALA A 21 8.49 -3.12 -4.24
CA ALA A 21 9.85 -3.39 -4.66
C ALA A 21 10.74 -3.79 -3.49
N LEU A 22 10.65 -3.07 -2.35
CA LEU A 22 11.38 -3.39 -1.13
C LEU A 22 11.02 -4.77 -0.57
N MET A 23 9.74 -5.16 -0.64
CA MET A 23 9.30 -6.51 -0.27
C MET A 23 10.01 -7.56 -1.11
N LEU A 24 9.97 -7.42 -2.45
CA LEU A 24 10.60 -8.38 -3.36
C LEU A 24 12.12 -8.41 -3.19
N ILE A 25 12.77 -7.25 -3.12
CA ILE A 25 14.21 -7.14 -2.92
C ILE A 25 14.60 -7.78 -1.59
N GLY A 26 13.89 -7.47 -0.50
CA GLY A 26 14.16 -8.05 0.82
C GLY A 26 13.99 -9.56 0.84
N ALA A 27 12.95 -10.09 0.20
CA ALA A 27 12.72 -11.53 0.10
C ALA A 27 13.83 -12.23 -0.71
N VAL A 28 14.15 -11.71 -1.90
CA VAL A 28 15.13 -12.32 -2.81
C VAL A 28 16.54 -12.24 -2.24
N THR A 29 16.93 -11.08 -1.69
CA THR A 29 18.27 -10.92 -1.08
C THR A 29 18.44 -11.84 0.11
N SER A 30 17.45 -11.91 1.00
CA SER A 30 17.48 -12.81 2.16
C SER A 30 17.48 -14.29 1.75
N PHE A 31 16.77 -14.67 0.68
CA PHE A 31 16.83 -16.02 0.13
C PHE A 31 18.25 -16.36 -0.36
N LEU A 32 18.82 -15.51 -1.22
CA LEU A 32 20.14 -15.74 -1.83
C LEU A 32 21.25 -15.78 -0.78
N SER A 33 21.14 -14.97 0.29
CA SER A 33 22.10 -14.99 1.39
C SER A 33 22.14 -16.33 2.14
N PHE A 34 21.01 -17.02 2.28
CA PHE A 34 20.90 -18.23 3.11
C PHE A 34 20.67 -19.53 2.33
N TYR A 35 20.51 -19.45 1.01
CA TYR A 35 20.31 -20.60 0.12
C TYR A 35 21.44 -21.63 0.22
N HIS A 36 22.67 -21.18 0.43
CA HIS A 36 23.84 -22.04 0.58
C HIS A 36 23.83 -22.85 1.90
N THR A 37 23.11 -22.39 2.92
CA THR A 37 23.06 -23.05 4.24
C THR A 37 22.02 -24.17 4.24
N SER A 38 20.78 -23.85 3.87
CA SER A 38 19.68 -24.82 3.78
C SER A 38 18.52 -24.19 3.03
N PHE A 39 17.93 -24.96 2.11
CA PHE A 39 16.78 -24.51 1.34
C PHE A 39 15.60 -24.08 2.22
N VAL A 40 15.28 -24.87 3.25
CA VAL A 40 14.17 -24.57 4.18
C VAL A 40 14.43 -23.28 4.94
N PHE A 41 15.66 -23.09 5.42
CA PHE A 41 16.04 -21.88 6.14
C PHE A 41 16.00 -20.64 5.23
N ALA A 42 16.41 -20.78 3.96
CA ALA A 42 16.35 -19.70 2.98
C ALA A 42 14.92 -19.26 2.66
N VAL A 43 13.95 -20.19 2.61
CA VAL A 43 12.53 -19.84 2.42
C VAL A 43 12.00 -19.06 3.63
N LEU A 44 12.34 -19.49 4.85
CA LEU A 44 11.95 -18.77 6.06
C LEU A 44 12.60 -17.38 6.13
N SER A 45 13.88 -17.27 5.81
CA SER A 45 14.59 -15.98 5.78
C SER A 45 14.02 -15.05 4.73
N ALA A 46 13.59 -15.55 3.57
CA ALA A 46 12.91 -14.78 2.54
C ALA A 46 11.59 -14.20 3.05
N ALA A 47 10.80 -15.01 3.76
CA ALA A 47 9.55 -14.54 4.37
C ALA A 47 9.81 -13.42 5.38
N VAL A 48 10.84 -13.56 6.23
CA VAL A 48 11.25 -12.50 7.18
C VAL A 48 11.77 -11.26 6.45
N GLY A 49 12.57 -11.44 5.41
CA GLY A 49 13.12 -10.35 4.59
C GLY A 49 12.04 -9.54 3.84
N ALA A 50 10.89 -10.15 3.56
CA ALA A 50 9.74 -9.47 2.95
C ALA A 50 8.98 -8.54 3.92
N ILE A 51 9.09 -8.77 5.24
CA ILE A 51 8.27 -8.10 6.26
C ILE A 51 8.36 -6.56 6.19
N PRO A 52 9.55 -5.93 6.11
CA PRO A 52 9.63 -4.47 6.09
C PRO A 52 8.88 -3.85 4.91
N GLY A 53 8.95 -4.47 3.73
CA GLY A 53 8.21 -4.04 2.54
C GLY A 53 6.70 -4.24 2.70
N LEU A 54 6.27 -5.38 3.24
CA LEU A 54 4.86 -5.67 3.50
C LEU A 54 4.23 -4.70 4.52
N VAL A 55 4.96 -4.33 5.56
CA VAL A 55 4.52 -3.30 6.52
C VAL A 55 4.31 -1.97 5.81
N GLY A 56 5.22 -1.59 4.90
CA GLY A 56 5.07 -0.39 4.07
C GLY A 56 3.82 -0.44 3.18
N VAL A 57 3.57 -1.58 2.51
CA VAL A 57 2.37 -1.79 1.68
C VAL A 57 1.10 -1.63 2.52
N LEU A 58 1.02 -2.30 3.67
CA LEU A 58 -0.15 -2.25 4.56
C LEU A 58 -0.46 -0.82 5.04
N LEU A 59 0.55 -0.09 5.50
CA LEU A 59 0.37 1.28 5.98
C LEU A 59 -0.10 2.22 4.86
N LEU A 60 0.47 2.09 3.68
CA LEU A 60 0.08 2.93 2.54
C LEU A 60 -1.32 2.57 2.04
N GLU A 61 -1.67 1.29 1.94
CA GLU A 61 -3.00 0.87 1.54
C GLU A 61 -4.07 1.35 2.54
N TYR A 62 -3.76 1.34 3.83
CA TYR A 62 -4.62 1.91 4.87
C TYR A 62 -4.85 3.42 4.64
N LEU A 63 -3.77 4.18 4.41
CA LEU A 63 -3.86 5.62 4.14
C LEU A 63 -4.64 5.95 2.86
N ILE A 64 -4.45 5.16 1.80
CA ILE A 64 -5.19 5.28 0.53
C ILE A 64 -6.68 5.07 0.79
N THR A 65 -7.02 3.98 1.49
CA THR A 65 -8.41 3.60 1.79
C THR A 65 -9.11 4.67 2.64
N ASP A 66 -8.45 5.19 3.67
CA ASP A 66 -9.02 6.25 4.51
C ASP A 66 -9.30 7.54 3.71
N LYS A 67 -8.38 7.93 2.82
CA LYS A 67 -8.59 9.09 1.92
C LYS A 67 -9.77 8.89 0.98
N GLU A 68 -9.94 7.69 0.44
CA GLU A 68 -11.06 7.38 -0.44
C GLU A 68 -12.39 7.43 0.31
N LYS A 69 -12.44 6.84 1.51
CA LYS A 69 -13.61 6.88 2.40
C LYS A 69 -14.01 8.33 2.73
N LEU A 70 -13.05 9.19 3.05
CA LEU A 70 -13.31 10.62 3.30
C LEU A 70 -13.87 11.34 2.06
N ASN A 71 -13.37 11.03 0.87
CA ASN A 71 -13.89 11.61 -0.36
C ASN A 71 -15.31 11.11 -0.67
N GLU A 72 -15.59 9.84 -0.42
CA GLU A 72 -16.91 9.27 -0.59
C GLU A 72 -17.94 9.89 0.37
N LEU A 73 -17.60 10.02 1.66
CA LEU A 73 -18.42 10.71 2.65
C LEU A 73 -18.75 12.15 2.24
N LYS A 74 -17.79 12.89 1.66
CA LYS A 74 -18.03 14.25 1.13
C LYS A 74 -19.00 14.24 -0.04
N LYS A 75 -18.87 13.29 -0.96
CA LYS A 75 -19.81 13.14 -2.09
C LYS A 75 -21.22 12.81 -1.61
N GLN A 76 -21.35 11.88 -0.66
CA GLN A 76 -22.64 11.52 -0.05
C GLN A 76 -23.27 12.72 0.67
N THR A 77 -22.49 13.48 1.45
CA THR A 77 -22.97 14.69 2.14
C THR A 77 -23.46 15.75 1.14
N ALA A 78 -22.73 15.95 0.03
CA ALA A 78 -23.15 16.87 -1.01
C ALA A 78 -24.44 16.42 -1.70
N LEU A 79 -24.62 15.11 -1.92
CA LEU A 79 -25.84 14.54 -2.48
C LEU A 79 -27.04 14.77 -1.55
N LEU A 80 -26.86 14.49 -0.25
CA LEU A 80 -27.90 14.67 0.77
C LEU A 80 -28.36 16.14 0.87
N LYS A 81 -27.42 17.08 0.78
CA LYS A 81 -27.73 18.52 0.76
C LYS A 81 -28.55 18.94 -0.46
N LYS A 82 -28.34 18.31 -1.62
CA LYS A 82 -29.14 18.59 -2.82
C LYS A 82 -30.57 18.08 -2.65
N LEU A 83 -30.73 16.84 -2.20
CA LEU A 83 -32.05 16.23 -1.95
C LEU A 83 -32.86 17.01 -0.91
N THR A 84 -32.20 17.58 0.11
CA THR A 84 -32.88 18.39 1.13
C THR A 84 -33.33 19.76 0.60
N LYS A 85 -32.68 20.30 -0.44
CA LYS A 85 -33.03 21.58 -1.06
C LYS A 85 -34.13 21.48 -2.10
N GLU A 86 -34.35 20.30 -2.68
CA GLU A 86 -35.40 20.04 -3.67
C GLU A 86 -36.76 19.69 -3.03
N ARG A 87 -36.80 19.58 -1.70
CA ARG A 87 -38.01 19.33 -0.91
C ARG A 87 -38.44 20.60 -0.19
#